data_AF-A0A2M7BS57-F1
#
_entry.id   AF-A0A2M7BS57-F1
#
_cell.length_a   1.000
_cell.length_b   1.000
_cell.length_c   1.000
_cell.angle_alpha   90.00
_cell.angle_beta   90.00
_cell.angle_gamma   90.00
#
_symmetry.space_group_name_H-M   'P 1'
#
loop_
_entity.id
_entity.type
_entity.pdbx_description
1 polymer ?
#
loop_
_entity_poly.entity_id
_entity_poly.type
_entity_poly.pdbx_seq_one_letter_code
_entity_poly.pdbx_strand_id
1 'polypeptide(L)'
;MAARIAKVIPNPSGGYIYELSEAEEIKLTQTMDSYWWHTDVSHFEKIWDHIQVLYTDLTHLVSTDTHNKLIGTKTELISQIGWWYFQVMPYTRGSGAIGISLLQSLFDYSGIINPPYKEATAPDLEAFVTPLPHYMKNFAGFYSGKMGTSKS
;
A
#
# COMPACT_ATOMS: atom_id res chain seq x y z
N MET A 1 -7.16 -21.57 -16.18
CA MET A 1 -6.73 -22.41 -15.04
C MET A 1 -7.97 -22.63 -14.18
N ALA A 2 -8.53 -23.84 -14.14
CA ALA A 2 -9.81 -24.12 -13.47
C ALA A 2 -9.60 -24.28 -11.96
N ALA A 3 -10.36 -23.53 -11.14
CA ALA A 3 -10.41 -23.76 -9.70
C ALA A 3 -11.53 -24.77 -9.39
N ARG A 4 -11.22 -25.80 -8.60
CA ARG A 4 -12.19 -26.79 -8.12
C ARG A 4 -12.61 -26.41 -6.70
N ILE A 5 -13.91 -26.26 -6.46
CA ILE A 5 -14.44 -26.10 -5.09
C ILE A 5 -14.71 -27.51 -4.55
N ALA A 6 -14.04 -27.88 -3.46
CA ALA A 6 -14.29 -29.14 -2.77
C ALA A 6 -15.29 -28.90 -1.62
N LYS A 7 -16.36 -29.68 -1.56
CA LYS A 7 -17.26 -29.68 -0.40
C LYS A 7 -16.69 -30.62 0.67
N VAL A 8 -16.54 -30.10 1.88
CA VAL A 8 -16.02 -30.84 3.03
C VAL A 8 -17.17 -31.54 3.74
N ILE A 9 -17.12 -32.88 3.81
CA ILE A 9 -18.14 -33.69 4.48
C ILE A 9 -17.51 -34.42 5.67
N PRO A 10 -18.10 -34.38 6.88
CA PRO A 10 -17.60 -35.12 8.03
C PRO A 10 -17.67 -36.64 7.80
N ASN A 11 -16.58 -37.36 8.06
CA ASN A 11 -16.51 -38.82 8.01
C ASN A 11 -17.07 -39.42 9.31
N PRO A 12 -18.03 -40.36 9.26
CA PRO A 12 -18.54 -41.05 10.45
C PRO A 12 -17.49 -41.81 11.26
N SER A 13 -16.35 -42.17 10.65
CA SER A 13 -15.23 -42.87 11.31
C SER A 13 -14.18 -41.92 11.93
N GLY A 14 -14.39 -40.61 11.85
CA GLY A 14 -13.42 -39.57 12.17
C GLY A 14 -12.62 -39.11 10.93
N GLY A 15 -12.58 -37.79 10.70
CA GLY A 15 -11.91 -37.14 9.55
C GLY A 15 -12.87 -36.41 8.62
N TYR A 16 -12.36 -35.86 7.51
CA TYR A 16 -13.17 -35.21 6.46
C TYR A 16 -12.94 -35.90 5.11
N ILE A 17 -14.01 -36.11 4.35
CA ILE A 17 -13.97 -36.58 2.97
C ILE A 17 -14.23 -35.39 2.06
N TYR A 18 -13.39 -35.22 1.04
CA TYR A 18 -13.54 -34.18 0.02
C TYR A 18 -14.26 -34.77 -1.18
N GLU A 19 -15.51 -34.37 -1.37
CA GLU A 19 -16.28 -34.75 -2.56
C GLU A 19 -16.07 -33.68 -3.62
N LEU A 20 -15.45 -34.07 -4.74
CA LEU A 20 -15.29 -33.22 -5.91
C LEU A 20 -16.58 -33.33 -6.73
N SER A 21 -17.52 -32.40 -6.55
CA SER A 21 -18.63 -32.29 -7.49
C SER A 21 -18.10 -31.79 -8.83
N GLU A 22 -18.49 -32.44 -9.93
CA GLU A 22 -18.28 -31.90 -11.28
C GLU A 22 -18.92 -30.52 -11.34
N ALA A 23 -18.10 -29.48 -11.25
CA ALA A 23 -18.55 -28.11 -11.19
C ALA A 23 -19.21 -27.74 -12.51
N GLU A 24 -20.43 -27.19 -12.43
CA GLU A 24 -20.99 -26.38 -13.51
C GLU A 24 -19.91 -25.40 -13.97
N GLU A 25 -19.66 -25.40 -15.28
CA GLU A 25 -18.67 -24.55 -15.92
C GLU A 25 -19.15 -23.09 -15.79
N ILE A 26 -18.77 -22.43 -14.68
CA ILE A 26 -18.90 -20.97 -14.58
C ILE A 26 -17.96 -20.40 -15.63
N LYS A 27 -18.50 -20.12 -16.81
CA LYS A 27 -17.84 -19.29 -17.81
C LYS A 27 -17.63 -17.93 -17.17
N LEU A 28 -16.43 -17.73 -16.62
CA LEU A 28 -15.89 -16.42 -16.35
C LEU A 28 -15.66 -15.75 -17.71
N THR A 29 -16.70 -15.19 -18.31
CA THR A 29 -16.58 -14.18 -19.36
C THR A 29 -16.21 -12.86 -18.70
N GLN A 30 -15.02 -12.80 -18.10
CA GLN A 30 -14.31 -11.53 -17.98
C GLN A 30 -13.39 -11.46 -19.18
N THR A 31 -13.85 -10.81 -20.24
CA THR A 31 -12.91 -10.16 -21.14
C THR A 31 -12.21 -9.09 -20.31
N MET A 32 -10.99 -9.38 -19.85
CA MET A 32 -10.15 -8.38 -19.18
C MET A 32 -9.71 -7.37 -20.24
N ASP A 33 -10.58 -6.41 -20.54
CA ASP A 33 -10.33 -5.37 -21.53
C ASP A 33 -9.43 -4.24 -20.98
N SER A 34 -9.00 -4.32 -19.72
CA SER A 34 -8.12 -3.35 -19.08
C SER A 34 -7.01 -4.04 -18.26
N TYR A 35 -5.77 -3.75 -18.62
CA TYR A 35 -4.58 -4.11 -17.86
C TYR A 35 -3.99 -2.85 -17.23
N TRP A 36 -3.50 -2.99 -15.99
CA TRP A 36 -2.63 -1.98 -15.41
C TRP A 36 -1.18 -2.28 -15.79
N TRP A 37 -0.57 -1.41 -16.58
CA TRP A 37 0.86 -1.46 -16.83
C TRP A 37 1.60 -0.81 -15.68
N HIS A 38 2.39 -1.60 -14.95
CA HIS A 38 3.30 -1.07 -13.94
C HIS A 38 4.46 -0.31 -14.58
N THR A 39 5.17 0.46 -13.76
CA THR A 39 6.38 1.16 -14.18
C THR A 39 7.39 0.19 -14.79
N ASP A 40 8.00 0.59 -15.91
CA ASP A 40 9.03 -0.20 -16.57
C ASP A 40 10.25 -0.37 -15.66
N VAL A 41 10.73 -1.61 -15.51
CA VAL A 41 11.83 -1.99 -14.63
C VAL A 41 13.13 -1.20 -14.88
N SER A 42 13.35 -0.70 -16.11
CA SER A 42 14.50 0.15 -16.44
C SER A 42 14.56 1.46 -15.64
N HIS A 43 13.43 1.88 -15.07
CA HIS A 43 13.35 3.08 -14.22
C HIS A 43 13.54 2.78 -12.73
N PHE A 44 13.62 1.50 -12.34
CA PHE A 44 13.66 1.08 -10.95
C PHE A 44 14.77 1.78 -10.16
N GLU A 45 16.03 1.64 -10.60
CA GLU A 45 17.19 2.19 -9.89
C GLU A 45 17.07 3.70 -9.69
N LYS A 46 16.67 4.43 -10.74
CA LYS A 46 16.50 5.89 -10.68
C LYS A 46 15.42 6.31 -9.69
N ILE A 47 14.30 5.58 -9.64
CA ILE A 47 13.22 5.86 -8.70
C ILE A 47 13.66 5.50 -7.28
N TRP A 48 14.39 4.40 -7.11
CA TRP A 48 14.89 3.96 -5.82
C TRP A 48 15.91 4.95 -5.23
N ASP A 49 16.85 5.44 -6.03
CA ASP A 49 17.78 6.51 -5.65
C ASP A 49 17.03 7.76 -5.19
N HIS A 50 15.96 8.13 -5.90
CA HIS A 50 15.13 9.26 -5.51
C HIS A 50 14.40 9.04 -4.18
N ILE A 51 13.87 7.84 -3.94
CA ILE A 51 13.28 7.45 -2.64
C ILE A 51 14.32 7.56 -1.52
N GLN A 52 15.56 7.17 -1.75
CA GLN A 52 16.64 7.28 -0.76
C GLN A 52 16.96 8.74 -0.41
N VAL A 53 16.94 9.64 -1.39
CA VAL A 53 17.09 11.09 -1.14
C VAL A 53 15.95 11.59 -0.25
N LEU A 54 14.70 11.29 -0.62
CA LEU A 54 13.53 11.71 0.18
C LEU A 54 13.56 11.15 1.61
N TYR A 55 13.99 9.90 1.78
CA TYR A 55 14.17 9.27 3.08
C TYR A 55 15.26 9.98 3.90
N THR A 56 16.39 10.30 3.28
CA THR A 56 17.47 11.05 3.92
C THR A 56 17.00 12.43 4.39
N ASP A 57 16.26 13.15 3.53
CA ASP A 57 15.68 14.44 3.87
C ASP A 57 14.70 14.34 5.05
N LEU A 58 13.85 13.30 5.06
CA LEU A 58 12.92 13.03 6.16
C LEU A 58 13.68 12.77 7.47
N THR A 59 14.70 11.91 7.46
CA THR A 59 15.47 11.58 8.67
C THR A 59 16.22 12.80 9.22
N HIS A 60 16.82 13.61 8.35
CA HIS A 60 17.43 14.88 8.74
C HIS A 60 16.38 15.83 9.36
N LEU A 61 15.20 15.92 8.75
CA LEU A 61 14.11 16.75 9.28
C LEU A 61 13.61 16.28 10.64
N VAL A 62 13.44 14.97 10.84
CA VAL A 62 13.01 14.40 12.13
C VAL A 62 14.03 14.69 13.23
N SER A 63 15.33 14.60 12.94
CA SER A 63 16.39 14.88 13.92
C SER A 63 16.52 16.37 14.28
N THR A 64 16.11 17.28 13.39
CA THR A 64 16.23 18.74 13.60
C THR A 64 14.94 19.40 14.09
N ASP A 65 13.77 18.84 13.77
CA ASP A 65 12.45 19.35 14.20
C ASP A 65 11.97 18.67 15.49
N THR A 66 12.61 19.05 16.60
CA THR A 66 12.37 18.50 17.95
C THR A 66 10.98 18.78 18.54
N HIS A 67 10.24 19.73 17.97
CA HIS A 67 8.91 20.13 18.44
C HIS A 67 7.79 19.84 17.44
N ASN A 68 8.05 19.05 16.40
CA ASN A 68 7.09 18.71 15.36
C ASN A 68 6.42 19.93 14.70
N LYS A 69 7.14 21.04 14.60
CA LYS A 69 6.65 22.27 13.95
C LYS A 69 6.52 22.08 12.43
N LEU A 70 7.21 21.09 11.88
CA LEU A 70 7.29 20.79 10.45
C LEU A 70 6.52 19.52 10.08
N ILE A 71 5.46 19.18 10.85
CA ILE A 71 4.59 18.02 10.58
C ILE A 71 4.06 17.99 9.14
N GLY A 72 3.73 19.16 8.57
CA GLY A 72 3.29 19.28 7.18
C GLY A 72 4.36 18.80 6.20
N THR A 73 5.59 19.28 6.34
CA THR A 73 6.73 18.90 5.50
C THR A 73 7.11 17.44 5.69
N LYS A 74 7.08 16.90 6.93
CA LYS A 74 7.30 15.47 7.20
C LYS A 74 6.25 14.61 6.48
N THR A 75 4.97 15.00 6.58
CA THR A 75 3.86 14.29 5.91
C THR A 75 3.99 14.37 4.39
N GLU A 76 4.43 15.51 3.86
CA GLU A 76 4.68 15.71 2.44
C GLU A 76 5.78 14.78 1.92
N LEU A 77 6.91 14.66 2.62
CA LEU A 77 8.00 13.73 2.29
C LEU A 77 7.52 12.27 2.34
N ILE A 78 6.79 11.88 3.39
CA ILE A 78 6.21 10.54 3.53
C ILE A 78 5.26 10.23 2.36
N SER A 79 4.43 11.19 1.97
CA SER A 79 3.51 11.01 0.83
C SER A 79 4.24 10.81 -0.49
N GLN A 80 5.35 11.51 -0.72
CA GLN A 80 6.18 11.34 -1.91
C GLN A 80 6.88 9.98 -1.93
N ILE A 81 7.43 9.56 -0.79
CA ILE A 81 8.03 8.22 -0.63
C ILE A 81 7.00 7.14 -0.98
N GLY A 82 5.79 7.24 -0.40
CA GLY A 82 4.70 6.30 -0.67
C GLY A 82 4.31 6.26 -2.14
N TRP A 83 4.12 7.41 -2.76
CA TRP A 83 3.75 7.50 -4.17
C TRP A 83 4.79 6.82 -5.05
N TRP A 84 6.08 7.18 -4.93
CA TRP A 84 7.14 6.58 -5.73
C TRP A 84 7.31 5.08 -5.48
N TYR A 85 7.23 4.66 -4.22
CA TYR A 85 7.31 3.26 -3.85
C TYR A 85 6.19 2.43 -4.50
N PHE A 86 4.95 2.93 -4.45
CA PHE A 86 3.83 2.23 -5.07
C PHE A 86 3.94 2.22 -6.58
N GLN A 87 4.38 3.31 -7.21
CA GLN A 87 4.58 3.36 -8.67
C GLN A 87 5.59 2.32 -9.17
N VAL A 88 6.67 2.11 -8.43
CA VAL A 88 7.76 1.23 -8.87
C VAL A 88 7.53 -0.25 -8.57
N MET A 89 6.63 -0.59 -7.63
CA MET A 89 6.29 -1.97 -7.26
C MET A 89 7.53 -2.87 -7.12
N PRO A 90 8.42 -2.59 -6.14
CA PRO A 90 9.78 -3.16 -6.08
C PRO A 90 9.82 -4.69 -5.98
N TYR A 91 8.74 -5.31 -5.50
CA TYR A 91 8.63 -6.75 -5.36
C TYR A 91 7.58 -7.32 -6.30
N THR A 92 7.82 -8.55 -6.76
CA THR A 92 6.91 -9.29 -7.64
C THR A 92 5.53 -9.54 -7.01
N ARG A 93 5.47 -9.58 -5.67
CA ARG A 93 4.23 -9.70 -4.89
C ARG A 93 4.38 -8.96 -3.56
N GLY A 94 3.26 -8.51 -3.00
CA GLY A 94 3.21 -7.93 -1.66
C GLY A 94 3.69 -6.48 -1.55
N SER A 95 4.10 -5.86 -2.67
CA SER A 95 4.54 -4.46 -2.68
C SER A 95 3.54 -3.52 -2.00
N GLY A 96 2.23 -3.65 -2.26
CA GLY A 96 1.19 -2.85 -1.59
C GLY A 96 1.23 -2.95 -0.06
N ALA A 97 1.26 -4.18 0.49
CA ALA A 97 1.32 -4.41 1.93
C ALA A 97 2.63 -3.90 2.55
N ILE A 98 3.76 -4.15 1.90
CA ILE A 98 5.08 -3.67 2.36
C ILE A 98 5.12 -2.14 2.35
N GLY A 99 4.56 -1.50 1.32
CA GLY A 99 4.48 -0.05 1.23
C GLY A 99 3.62 0.57 2.34
N ILE A 100 2.50 -0.08 2.69
CA ILE A 100 1.67 0.35 3.83
C ILE A 100 2.47 0.28 5.13
N SER A 101 3.16 -0.85 5.39
CA SER A 101 4.00 -1.01 6.58
C SER A 101 5.16 -0.01 6.62
N LEU A 102 5.78 0.27 5.47
CA LEU A 102 6.80 1.30 5.33
C LEU A 102 6.25 2.67 5.75
N LEU A 103 5.12 3.09 5.18
CA LEU A 103 4.51 4.39 5.48
C LEU A 103 4.16 4.53 6.96
N GLN A 104 3.58 3.49 7.57
CA GLN A 104 3.32 3.46 9.02
C GLN A 104 4.60 3.63 9.83
N SER A 105 5.65 2.91 9.48
CA SER A 105 6.95 3.00 10.17
C SER A 105 7.56 4.40 10.06
N LEU A 106 7.40 5.08 8.91
CA LEU A 106 7.88 6.45 8.72
C LEU A 106 7.10 7.47 9.55
N PHE A 107 5.78 7.29 9.67
CA PHE A 107 4.96 8.13 10.55
C PHE A 107 5.34 7.96 12.02
N ASP A 108 5.50 6.71 12.47
CA ASP A 108 5.91 6.38 13.83
C ASP A 108 7.29 6.97 14.15
N TYR A 109 8.26 6.77 13.25
CA TYR A 109 9.59 7.37 13.37
C TYR A 109 9.55 8.90 13.42
N SER A 110 8.61 9.51 12.70
CA SER A 110 8.44 10.97 12.67
C SER A 110 7.69 11.53 13.88
N GLY A 111 7.21 10.68 14.80
CA GLY A 111 6.40 11.09 15.95
C GLY A 111 5.00 11.59 15.57
N ILE A 112 4.50 11.18 14.41
CA ILE A 112 3.20 11.57 13.86
C ILE A 112 2.21 10.44 14.09
N ILE A 113 1.08 10.75 14.74
CA ILE A 113 -0.04 9.81 14.84
C ILE A 113 -0.65 9.67 13.45
N ASN A 114 -0.60 8.45 12.92
CA ASN A 114 -1.28 8.06 11.71
C ASN A 114 -2.55 7.25 12.02
N PRO A 115 -3.77 7.76 11.73
CA PRO A 115 -5.00 6.98 11.85
C PRO A 115 -5.00 5.79 10.85
N PRO A 116 -5.93 4.84 10.96
CA PRO A 116 -6.15 3.88 9.89
C PRO A 116 -6.67 4.59 8.63
N TYR A 117 -6.39 4.02 7.46
CA TYR A 117 -7.01 4.43 6.21
C TYR A 117 -8.54 4.39 6.31
N LYS A 118 -9.22 5.24 5.53
CA LYS A 118 -10.68 5.20 5.40
C LYS A 118 -11.11 3.88 4.78
N GLU A 119 -12.34 3.48 5.09
CA GLU A 119 -12.97 2.36 4.42
C GLU A 119 -12.94 2.56 2.90
N ALA A 120 -12.68 1.48 2.15
CA ALA A 120 -12.51 1.47 0.70
C ALA A 120 -11.33 2.30 0.15
N THR A 121 -10.43 2.82 0.99
CA THR A 121 -9.18 3.45 0.53
C THR A 121 -8.06 2.42 0.45
N ALA A 122 -7.57 2.18 -0.77
CA ALA A 122 -6.40 1.36 -1.03
C ALA A 122 -5.24 2.27 -1.46
N PRO A 123 -4.23 2.50 -0.60
CA PRO A 123 -3.23 3.57 -0.82
C PRO A 123 -2.33 3.35 -2.04
N ASP A 124 -2.11 2.11 -2.42
CA ASP A 124 -1.42 1.73 -3.66
C ASP A 124 -2.27 2.10 -4.89
N LEU A 125 -3.57 1.77 -4.89
CA LEU A 125 -4.49 2.17 -5.97
C LEU A 125 -4.62 3.69 -6.08
N GLU A 126 -4.74 4.39 -4.94
CA GLU A 126 -4.78 5.86 -4.92
C GLU A 126 -3.51 6.46 -5.53
N ALA A 127 -2.33 5.90 -5.22
CA ALA A 127 -1.07 6.36 -5.78
C ALA A 127 -1.00 6.14 -7.28
N PHE A 128 -1.51 5.01 -7.77
CA PHE A 128 -1.46 4.70 -9.18
C PHE A 128 -2.41 5.55 -10.04
N VAL A 129 -3.61 5.90 -9.55
CA VAL A 129 -4.58 6.70 -10.33
C VAL A 129 -4.40 8.20 -10.18
N THR A 130 -3.61 8.65 -9.20
CA THR A 130 -3.51 10.07 -8.84
C THR A 130 -2.12 10.61 -9.17
N PRO A 131 -1.99 11.66 -10.00
CA PRO A 131 -0.69 12.30 -10.22
C PRO A 131 -0.10 12.85 -8.91
N LEU A 132 1.22 12.78 -8.77
CA LEU A 132 1.94 13.10 -7.53
C LEU A 132 1.46 14.40 -6.84
N PRO A 133 1.32 15.56 -7.51
CA PRO A 133 0.86 16.80 -6.84
C PRO A 133 -0.53 16.68 -6.23
N HIS A 134 -1.43 15.94 -6.87
CA HIS A 134 -2.78 15.68 -6.37
C HIS A 134 -2.77 14.65 -5.25
N TYR A 135 -1.91 13.63 -5.35
CA TYR A 135 -1.76 12.61 -4.32
C TYR A 135 -1.30 13.26 -3.01
N MET A 136 -0.23 14.06 -3.07
CA MET A 136 0.31 14.78 -1.90
C MET A 136 -0.75 15.68 -1.26
N LYS A 137 -1.48 16.44 -2.07
CA LYS A 137 -2.56 17.32 -1.60
C LYS A 137 -3.68 16.56 -0.87
N ASN A 138 -4.03 15.37 -1.36
CA ASN A 138 -5.13 14.56 -0.84
C ASN A 138 -4.70 13.54 0.21
N PHE A 139 -3.39 13.36 0.43
CA PHE A 139 -2.84 12.24 1.19
C PHE A 139 -3.39 12.13 2.61
N ALA A 140 -3.45 13.24 3.35
CA ALA A 140 -4.04 13.26 4.68
C ALA A 140 -5.54 12.88 4.67
N GLY A 141 -6.23 13.15 3.56
CA GLY A 141 -7.63 12.80 3.34
C GLY A 141 -7.89 11.31 3.12
N PHE A 142 -6.86 10.49 2.92
CA PHE A 142 -6.99 9.03 2.83
C PHE A 142 -7.19 8.35 4.19
N TYR A 143 -6.98 9.08 5.28
CA TYR A 143 -7.06 8.55 6.64
C TYR A 143 -8.37 8.95 7.34
N SER A 144 -8.87 8.06 8.19
CA SER A 144 -10.16 8.19 8.86
C SER A 144 -10.19 9.29 9.94
N GLY A 145 -9.02 9.68 10.45
CA GLY A 145 -8.86 10.70 11.49
C GLY A 145 -7.94 11.85 11.08
N LYS A 146 -7.72 12.79 11.99
CA LYS A 146 -6.73 13.84 11.80
C LYS A 146 -5.34 13.31 12.16
N MET A 147 -4.37 13.55 11.28
CA MET A 147 -2.96 13.42 11.63
C MET A 147 -2.60 14.46 12.69
N GLY A 148 -1.74 14.08 13.62
CA GLY A 148 -1.29 14.95 14.71
C GLY A 148 0.00 14.44 15.32
N THR A 149 0.43 15.05 16.41
CA THR A 149 1.63 14.61 17.15
C THR A 149 1.22 13.65 18.25
N SER A 150 2.05 12.63 18.52
CA SER A 150 1.91 11.89 19.78
C SER A 150 2.20 12.85 20.92
N LYS A 151 1.23 13.07 21.83
CA LYS A 151 1.42 13.94 23.00
C LYS A 151 2.69 13.53 23.74
N SER A 152 3.64 14.46 23.86
CA SER A 152 4.77 14.40 24.80
C SER A 152 4.29 14.67 26.21
#